data_AF-A0A6P2SC84-F1
#
_entry.id   AF-A0A6P2SC84-F1
#
_cell.length_a   1.000
_cell.length_b   1.000
_cell.length_c   1.000
_cell.angle_alpha   90.00
_cell.angle_beta   90.00
_cell.angle_gamma   90.00
#
_symmetry.space_group_name_H-M   'P 1'
#
loop_
_entity.id
_entity.type
_entity.pdbx_description
1 polymer ?
#
loop_
_entity_poly.entity_id
_entity_poly.type
_entity_poly.pdbx_seq_one_letter_code
_entity_poly.pdbx_strand_id
1 'polypeptide(L)'
;MSEVLDLPVELAKVLFDPVGKTVGEVAAELDQALRIADLAPEWVAAANQTATAEEELSGLRGSSAWPKAPYRAGRICVSVMRLDFDAGVQVDVIRAVDGHRRIQPVIRIGARSRSHAWAIAATVSRLFDLD
;
A
#
# COMPACT_ATOMS: atom_id res chain seq x y z
N MET A 1 4.89 -21.37 16.73
CA MET A 1 4.88 -20.45 15.56
C MET A 1 3.50 -19.77 15.47
N SER A 2 3.16 -18.91 16.43
CA SER A 2 1.88 -18.18 16.45
C SER A 2 2.03 -16.73 16.94
N GLU A 3 3.26 -16.29 17.27
CA GLU A 3 3.51 -14.99 17.92
C GLU A 3 3.68 -13.83 16.93
N VAL A 4 3.54 -14.06 15.62
CA VAL A 4 3.74 -13.02 14.60
C VAL A 4 2.46 -12.18 14.39
N LEU A 5 1.33 -12.56 14.99
CA LEU A 5 0.04 -11.91 14.71
C LEU A 5 -0.42 -10.88 15.75
N ASP A 6 0.21 -10.84 16.93
CA ASP A 6 -0.16 -9.95 18.04
C ASP A 6 0.80 -8.75 18.15
N LEU A 7 0.99 -8.02 17.05
CA LEU A 7 1.47 -6.63 17.14
C LEU A 7 0.42 -5.80 17.88
N PRO A 8 0.79 -4.88 18.80
CA PRO A 8 -0.16 -4.20 19.67
C PRO A 8 -1.25 -3.48 18.88
N VAL A 9 -2.50 -3.83 19.18
CA VAL A 9 -3.75 -3.21 18.69
C VAL A 9 -3.75 -1.68 18.82
N GLU A 10 -2.90 -1.13 19.69
CA GLU A 10 -2.74 0.31 19.93
C GLU A 10 -2.18 1.11 18.74
N LEU A 11 -1.46 0.48 17.79
CA LEU A 11 -1.00 1.16 16.57
C LEU A 11 -2.15 1.50 15.61
N ALA A 12 -3.29 0.82 15.73
CA ALA A 12 -4.47 1.00 14.86
C ALA A 12 -5.30 2.26 15.22
N LYS A 13 -4.90 3.05 16.22
CA LYS A 13 -5.62 4.29 16.61
C LYS A 13 -5.01 5.58 16.06
N VAL A 14 -3.92 5.52 15.30
CA VAL A 14 -3.63 6.63 14.38
C VAL A 14 -4.65 6.47 13.27
N LEU A 15 -5.62 7.39 13.19
CA LEU A 15 -6.62 7.43 12.11
C LEU A 15 -5.88 7.53 10.78
N PHE A 16 -5.57 6.38 10.20
CA PHE A 16 -5.07 6.28 8.85
C PHE A 16 -6.26 6.53 7.93
N ASP A 17 -6.51 7.81 7.64
CA ASP A 17 -7.58 8.24 6.74
C ASP A 17 -6.94 8.75 5.44
N PRO A 18 -6.92 7.96 4.37
CA PRO A 18 -6.34 8.37 3.10
C PRO A 18 -7.28 9.29 2.29
N VAL A 19 -8.49 9.57 2.77
CA VAL A 19 -9.46 10.39 2.05
C VAL A 19 -8.97 11.84 1.92
N GLY A 20 -8.99 12.34 0.68
CA GLY A 20 -8.60 13.72 0.38
C GLY A 20 -7.08 13.93 0.24
N LYS A 21 -6.27 12.91 0.54
CA LYS A 21 -4.81 12.93 0.38
C LYS A 21 -4.39 12.57 -1.04
N THR A 22 -3.15 12.87 -1.36
CA THR A 22 -2.41 12.37 -2.52
C THR A 22 -1.78 11.01 -2.23
N VAL A 23 -1.43 10.25 -3.25
CA VAL A 23 -0.71 8.98 -3.10
C VAL A 23 0.61 9.16 -2.37
N GLY A 24 1.32 10.27 -2.59
CA GLY A 24 2.57 10.59 -1.91
C GLY A 24 2.40 10.83 -0.41
N GLU A 25 1.36 11.55 -0.01
CA GLU A 25 1.02 11.75 1.41
C GLU A 25 0.67 10.41 2.08
N VAL A 26 -0.13 9.57 1.42
CA VAL A 26 -0.48 8.25 1.94
C VAL A 26 0.77 7.35 2.04
N ALA A 27 1.67 7.41 1.07
CA ALA A 27 2.95 6.70 1.13
C ALA A 27 3.83 7.14 2.31
N ALA A 28 3.89 8.45 2.59
CA ALA A 28 4.62 8.98 3.74
C ALA A 28 4.02 8.53 5.07
N GLU A 29 2.69 8.52 5.19
CA GLU A 29 1.99 8.02 6.37
C GLU A 29 2.18 6.52 6.58
N LEU A 30 2.16 5.73 5.51
CA LEU A 30 2.49 4.31 5.59
C LEU A 30 3.93 4.09 6.06
N ASP A 31 4.91 4.83 5.53
CA ASP A 31 6.30 4.72 6.00
C ASP A 31 6.41 5.05 7.48
N GLN A 32 5.77 6.14 7.92
CA GLN A 32 5.76 6.52 9.33
C GLN A 32 5.12 5.45 10.21
N ALA A 33 3.93 4.95 9.84
CA ALA A 33 3.23 3.92 10.60
C ALA A 33 4.04 2.62 10.70
N LEU A 34 4.66 2.19 9.59
CA LEU A 34 5.50 0.98 9.56
C LEU A 34 6.80 1.14 10.37
N ARG A 35 7.36 2.34 10.45
CA ARG A 35 8.51 2.63 11.32
C ARG A 35 8.12 2.63 12.80
N ILE A 36 6.96 3.19 13.15
CA ILE A 36 6.46 3.14 14.54
C ILE A 36 6.17 1.69 14.95
N ALA A 37 5.74 0.84 14.02
CA ALA A 37 5.54 -0.59 14.22
C ALA A 37 6.83 -1.44 14.23
N ASP A 38 8.01 -0.82 14.25
CA ASP A 38 9.33 -1.47 14.25
C ASP A 38 9.60 -2.41 13.05
N LEU A 39 8.89 -2.20 11.93
CA LEU A 39 9.15 -2.94 10.68
C LEU A 39 10.28 -2.27 9.90
N ALA A 40 10.23 -0.93 9.80
CA ALA A 40 11.22 -0.11 9.09
C ALA A 40 11.50 -0.63 7.66
N PRO A 41 10.56 -0.40 6.71
CA PRO A 41 10.74 -0.79 5.32
C PRO A 41 11.95 -0.08 4.71
N GLU A 42 12.52 -0.66 3.65
CA GLU A 42 13.67 -0.06 2.96
C GLU A 42 13.27 1.25 2.27
N TRP A 43 12.05 1.27 1.73
CA TRP A 43 11.44 2.43 1.10
C TRP A 43 9.92 2.21 0.99
N VAL A 44 9.17 3.31 0.92
CA VAL A 44 7.75 3.35 0.58
C VAL A 44 7.57 4.43 -0.48
N ALA A 45 6.98 4.08 -1.62
CA ALA A 45 6.87 5.01 -2.73
C ALA A 45 5.60 4.77 -3.54
N ALA A 46 5.16 5.80 -4.27
CA ALA A 46 4.16 5.64 -5.31
C ALA A 46 4.65 4.63 -6.37
N ALA A 47 3.72 3.87 -6.96
CA ALA A 47 4.04 2.86 -7.95
C ALA A 47 4.66 3.48 -9.21
N ASN A 48 4.20 4.67 -9.61
CA ASN A 48 4.78 5.44 -10.69
C ASN A 48 5.73 6.52 -10.14
N GLN A 49 7.04 6.26 -10.28
CA GLN A 49 8.11 7.18 -9.92
C GLN A 49 8.59 8.03 -11.09
N THR A 50 8.02 7.84 -12.29
CA THR A 50 8.45 8.50 -13.52
C THR A 50 7.49 9.64 -13.85
N ALA A 51 7.99 10.89 -13.82
CA ALA A 51 7.16 12.09 -14.01
C ALA A 51 6.35 12.11 -15.32
N THR A 52 6.87 11.48 -16.38
CA THR A 52 6.25 11.47 -17.71
C THR A 52 5.49 10.19 -18.05
N ALA A 53 5.62 9.12 -17.25
CA ALA A 53 5.01 7.84 -17.58
C ALA A 53 3.49 7.86 -17.36
N GLU A 54 2.74 7.26 -18.28
CA GLU A 54 1.28 7.16 -18.22
C GLU A 54 0.84 6.33 -17.01
N GLU A 55 -0.07 6.87 -16.19
CA GLU A 55 -0.51 6.20 -14.95
C GLU A 55 -1.32 4.94 -15.20
N GLU A 56 -1.90 4.86 -16.39
CA GLU A 56 -2.62 3.70 -16.89
C GLU A 56 -1.74 2.46 -17.04
N LEU A 57 -0.45 2.66 -17.31
CA LEU A 57 0.54 1.62 -17.55
C LEU A 57 1.49 1.46 -16.36
N SER A 58 1.86 2.56 -15.72
CA SER A 58 2.88 2.58 -14.66
C SER A 58 2.33 2.69 -13.23
N GLY A 59 1.00 2.82 -13.08
CA GLY A 59 0.34 3.04 -11.80
C GLY A 59 0.22 4.52 -11.43
N LEU A 60 -0.35 4.80 -10.26
CA LEU A 60 -0.56 6.18 -9.80
C LEU A 60 0.75 6.85 -9.37
N ARG A 61 0.88 8.13 -9.71
CA ARG A 61 1.97 9.02 -9.30
C ARG A 61 1.74 9.52 -7.87
N GLY A 62 2.82 9.95 -7.22
CA GLY A 62 2.74 10.56 -5.90
C GLY A 62 1.83 11.79 -5.82
N SER A 63 1.76 12.60 -6.88
CA SER A 63 0.89 13.78 -6.94
C SER A 63 -0.59 13.47 -7.18
N SER A 64 -0.93 12.23 -7.57
CA SER A 64 -2.29 11.87 -7.91
C SER A 64 -3.13 11.73 -6.65
N ALA A 65 -4.40 12.12 -6.75
CA ALA A 65 -5.32 11.98 -5.65
C ALA A 65 -5.41 10.50 -5.25
N TRP A 66 -5.39 10.24 -3.94
CA TRP A 66 -5.66 8.91 -3.42
C TRP A 66 -6.99 8.42 -4.00
N PRO A 67 -7.05 7.18 -4.49
CA PRO A 67 -8.26 6.62 -5.07
C PRO A 67 -9.45 6.74 -4.11
N LYS A 68 -10.30 7.76 -4.32
CA LYS A 68 -11.59 7.88 -3.61
C LYS A 68 -12.40 6.64 -3.94
N ALA A 69 -12.59 5.79 -2.94
CA ALA A 69 -13.62 4.77 -2.98
C ALA A 69 -14.89 5.37 -2.35
N PRO A 70 -15.97 5.60 -3.08
CA PRO A 70 -17.24 5.06 -2.61
C PRO A 70 -17.17 3.54 -2.80
N TYR A 71 -17.74 2.79 -1.86
CA TYR A 71 -17.84 1.32 -1.73
C TYR A 71 -18.25 0.54 -3.01
N ARG A 72 -18.54 1.23 -4.12
CA ARG A 72 -18.97 0.69 -5.43
C ARG A 72 -18.02 0.96 -6.60
N ALA A 73 -16.95 1.75 -6.47
CA ALA A 73 -16.09 2.15 -7.62
C ALA A 73 -14.64 1.63 -7.57
N GLY A 74 -14.19 1.06 -6.45
CA GLY A 74 -12.87 0.45 -6.35
C GLY A 74 -12.62 -0.18 -4.99
N ARG A 75 -11.70 -1.15 -4.92
CA ARG A 75 -11.25 -1.83 -3.70
C ARG A 75 -9.74 -1.74 -3.59
N ILE A 76 -9.22 -1.49 -2.40
CA ILE A 76 -7.78 -1.61 -2.13
C ILE A 76 -7.46 -3.10 -1.98
N CYS A 77 -6.31 -3.52 -2.50
CA CYS A 77 -5.73 -4.82 -2.20
C CYS A 77 -4.24 -4.71 -1.91
N VAL A 78 -3.76 -5.62 -1.06
CA VAL A 78 -2.36 -5.70 -0.64
C VAL A 78 -1.82 -7.05 -1.08
N SER A 79 -0.72 -7.03 -1.84
CA SER A 79 -0.07 -8.23 -2.37
C SER A 79 1.39 -8.29 -1.92
N VAL A 80 1.84 -9.46 -1.47
CA VAL A 80 3.28 -9.74 -1.34
C VAL A 80 3.78 -10.27 -2.67
N MET A 81 4.78 -9.61 -3.25
CA MET A 81 5.33 -9.99 -4.55
C MET A 81 6.84 -9.72 -4.61
N ARG A 82 7.45 -10.06 -5.75
CA ARG A 82 8.84 -9.66 -6.02
C ARG A 82 8.82 -8.26 -6.64
N LEU A 83 9.52 -7.32 -6.03
CA LEU A 83 9.75 -5.97 -6.54
C LEU A 83 11.22 -5.89 -6.94
N ASP A 84 11.48 -5.68 -8.23
CA ASP A 84 12.80 -5.77 -8.86
C ASP A 84 13.51 -7.09 -8.52
N PHE A 85 14.40 -7.09 -7.52
CA PHE A 85 15.21 -8.25 -7.14
C PHE A 85 14.78 -8.91 -5.83
N ASP A 86 14.00 -8.22 -5.00
CA ASP A 86 13.70 -8.61 -3.61
C ASP A 86 12.20 -8.77 -3.36
N ALA A 87 11.85 -9.31 -2.18
CA ALA A 87 10.46 -9.36 -1.75
C ALA A 87 9.96 -7.95 -1.42
N GLY A 88 8.68 -7.69 -1.68
CA GLY A 88 8.07 -6.41 -1.39
C GLY A 88 6.56 -6.52 -1.31
N VAL A 89 5.93 -5.39 -0.97
CA VAL A 89 4.48 -5.27 -0.87
C VAL A 89 4.00 -4.27 -1.90
N GLN A 90 2.97 -4.64 -2.65
CA GLN A 90 2.28 -3.74 -3.56
C GLN A 90 0.85 -3.51 -3.07
N VAL A 91 0.47 -2.23 -3.04
CA VAL A 91 -0.91 -1.79 -2.82
C VAL A 91 -1.48 -1.41 -4.17
N ASP A 92 -2.57 -2.06 -4.55
CA ASP A 92 -3.30 -1.77 -5.79
C ASP A 92 -4.71 -1.27 -5.47
N VAL A 93 -5.28 -0.57 -6.44
CA VAL A 93 -6.73 -0.34 -6.50
C VAL A 93 -7.33 -1.17 -7.63
N ILE A 94 -8.29 -2.01 -7.29
CA ILE A 94 -9.07 -2.78 -8.25
C ILE A 94 -10.35 -2.02 -8.53
N ARG A 95 -10.61 -1.67 -9.79
CA ARG A 95 -11.83 -0.96 -10.22
C ARG A 95 -12.53 -1.71 -11.34
N ALA A 96 -13.83 -1.47 -11.49
CA ALA A 96 -14.56 -1.89 -12.69
C ALA A 96 -14.46 -0.78 -13.74
N VAL A 97 -13.94 -1.10 -14.92
CA VAL A 97 -13.82 -0.20 -16.07
C VAL A 97 -14.40 -0.93 -17.27
N ASP A 98 -15.44 -0.37 -17.89
CA ASP A 98 -16.10 -0.93 -19.09
C ASP A 98 -16.51 -2.41 -18.97
N GLY A 99 -16.99 -2.81 -17.79
CA GLY A 99 -17.40 -4.18 -17.50
C GLY A 99 -16.26 -5.15 -17.17
N HIS A 100 -15.01 -4.69 -17.18
CA HIS A 100 -13.82 -5.46 -16.82
C HIS A 100 -13.24 -5.02 -15.48
N ARG A 101 -12.52 -5.92 -14.79
CA ARG A 101 -11.74 -5.56 -13.60
C ARG A 101 -10.37 -5.05 -14.06
N ARG A 102 -10.05 -3.81 -13.69
CA ARG A 102 -8.72 -3.22 -13.86
C ARG A 102 -8.02 -3.17 -12.51
N ILE A 103 -6.80 -3.70 -12.45
CA ILE A 103 -5.91 -3.60 -11.29
C ILE A 103 -4.92 -2.50 -11.61
N GLN A 104 -4.82 -1.50 -10.74
CA GLN A 104 -3.90 -0.37 -10.92
C GLN A 104 -2.98 -0.25 -9.71
N PRO A 105 -1.65 -0.36 -9.91
CA PRO A 105 -0.67 -0.15 -8.84
C PRO A 105 -0.74 1.27 -8.27
N VAL A 106 -0.64 1.38 -6.95
CA VAL A 106 -0.73 2.67 -6.23
C VAL A 106 0.53 2.93 -5.42
N ILE A 107 0.89 2.01 -4.51
CA ILE A 107 2.07 2.11 -3.65
C ILE A 107 2.88 0.82 -3.73
N ARG A 108 4.20 0.97 -3.66
CA ARG A 108 5.16 -0.12 -3.54
C ARG A 108 5.99 0.08 -2.27
N ILE A 109 6.34 -1.02 -1.62
CA ILE A 109 7.08 -1.04 -0.35
C ILE A 109 8.19 -2.07 -0.45
N GLY A 110 9.43 -1.63 -0.26
CA GLY A 110 10.62 -2.49 -0.25
C GLY A 110 10.79 -3.23 1.07
N ALA A 111 11.10 -4.53 1.00
CA ALA A 111 11.31 -5.35 2.18
C ALA A 111 12.60 -6.18 2.09
N ARG A 112 13.40 -6.10 3.17
CA ARG A 112 14.67 -6.84 3.35
C ARG A 112 14.58 -8.38 3.25
N SER A 113 13.40 -8.98 3.34
CA SER A 113 13.20 -10.43 3.26
C SER A 113 11.74 -10.79 3.00
N ARG A 114 11.48 -12.05 2.63
CA ARG A 114 10.11 -12.55 2.45
C ARG A 114 9.27 -12.46 3.72
N SER A 115 9.83 -12.84 4.87
CA SER A 115 9.10 -12.75 6.16
C SER A 115 8.82 -11.31 6.55
N HIS A 116 9.75 -10.41 6.27
CA HIS A 116 9.57 -8.97 6.45
C HIS A 116 8.43 -8.42 5.56
N ALA A 117 8.38 -8.84 4.30
CA ALA A 117 7.30 -8.46 3.38
C ALA A 117 5.91 -8.90 3.87
N TRP A 118 5.79 -10.11 4.44
CA TRP A 118 4.53 -10.58 5.04
C TRP A 118 4.12 -9.78 6.29
N ALA A 119 5.08 -9.41 7.14
CA ALA A 119 4.80 -8.57 8.32
C ALA A 119 4.34 -7.15 7.93
N ILE A 120 4.98 -6.55 6.91
CA ILE A 120 4.54 -5.29 6.31
C ILE A 120 3.13 -5.45 5.75
N ALA A 121 2.88 -6.47 4.93
CA ALA A 121 1.57 -6.67 4.31
C ALA A 121 0.45 -6.81 5.34
N ALA A 122 0.66 -7.57 6.42
CA ALA A 122 -0.31 -7.69 7.50
C ALA A 122 -0.61 -6.35 8.19
N THR A 123 0.42 -5.54 8.43
CA THR A 123 0.25 -4.20 9.04
C THR A 123 -0.47 -3.23 8.09
N VAL A 124 -0.11 -3.25 6.81
CA VAL A 124 -0.76 -2.43 5.78
C VAL A 124 -2.22 -2.83 5.59
N SER A 125 -2.54 -4.12 5.59
CA SER A 125 -3.93 -4.61 5.53
C SER A 125 -4.77 -4.08 6.68
N ARG A 126 -4.23 -4.08 7.90
CA ARG A 126 -4.90 -3.51 9.09
C ARG A 126 -5.11 -2.00 8.98
N LEU A 127 -4.12 -1.26 8.51
CA LEU A 127 -4.25 0.20 8.31
C LEU A 127 -5.36 0.54 7.29
N PHE A 128 -5.55 -0.32 6.29
CA PHE A 128 -6.62 -0.17 5.29
C PHE A 128 -7.94 -0.88 5.66
N ASP A 129 -8.06 -1.47 6.86
CA ASP A 129 -9.24 -2.21 7.30
C ASP A 129 -9.66 -3.34 6.33
N LEU A 130 -8.69 -4.19 5.96
CA LEU A 130 -8.87 -5.31 5.00
C LEU A 130 -9.00 -6.70 5.66
N ASP A 131 -8.92 -6.77 6.99
CA ASP A 131 -8.97 -8.02 7.78
C ASP A 131 -10.40 -8.59 7.92
#